data_AF-A0A920AFC2-F1
#
_entry.id   AF-A0A920AFC2-F1
#
_cell.length_a   1.000
_cell.length_b   1.000
_cell.length_c   1.000
_cell.angle_alpha   90.00
_cell.angle_beta   90.00
_cell.angle_gamma   90.00
#
_symmetry.space_group_name_H-M   'P 1'
#
loop_
_entity.id
_entity.type
_entity.pdbx_description
1 polymer ?
#
loop_
_entity_poly.entity_id
_entity_poly.type
_entity_poly.pdbx_seq_one_letter_code
_entity_poly.pdbx_strand_id
1 'polypeptide(L)'
;MGEYGVTNYYDVMFLYSGNLNVPSKIREFTQSAFVQPAVQVLNHFKYNSHDYFSTQKVHGEVQFKQGSNNSRSSATSFALSNCISSLIEIRGVGIGKTSFKRRVHSAYLVSMSYLTSAYENRYTLFEMLSFQ
;
A
#
# COMPACT_ATOMS: atom_id res chain seq x y z
N MET A 1 -1.32 -23.03 8.92
CA MET A 1 -1.24 -22.68 7.49
C MET A 1 -2.65 -22.34 7.01
N GLY A 2 -2.81 -21.52 5.97
CA GLY A 2 -4.12 -21.26 5.39
C GLY A 2 -4.58 -22.39 4.46
N GLU A 3 -5.86 -22.43 4.08
CA GLU A 3 -6.41 -23.49 3.20
C GLU A 3 -5.68 -23.62 1.86
N TYR A 4 -5.05 -22.54 1.38
CA TYR A 4 -4.29 -22.49 0.13
C TYR A 4 -2.79 -22.82 0.27
N GLY A 5 -2.35 -23.32 1.43
CA GLY A 5 -0.99 -23.85 1.63
C GLY A 5 0.11 -22.80 1.86
N VAL A 6 -0.06 -21.54 1.45
CA VAL A 6 0.90 -20.45 1.71
C VAL A 6 0.15 -19.17 2.10
N THR A 7 0.46 -18.60 3.25
CA THR A 7 -0.04 -17.26 3.64
C THR A 7 1.05 -16.23 3.39
N ASN A 8 0.66 -15.00 3.06
CA ASN A 8 1.58 -13.88 2.98
C ASN A 8 2.36 -13.74 4.31
N TYR A 9 3.68 -13.61 4.22
CA TYR A 9 4.59 -13.40 5.34
C TYR A 9 4.45 -11.98 5.92
N TYR A 10 4.27 -10.99 5.06
CA TYR A 10 4.19 -9.58 5.44
C TYR A 10 2.86 -9.28 6.12
N ASP A 11 2.88 -8.46 7.16
CA ASP A 11 1.65 -8.03 7.85
C ASP A 11 0.88 -7.03 7.00
N VAL A 12 1.60 -6.18 6.25
CA VAL A 12 1.06 -5.15 5.37
C VAL A 12 1.87 -5.10 4.08
N MET A 13 1.20 -4.97 2.93
CA MET A 13 1.86 -4.55 1.70
C MET A 13 1.24 -3.28 1.13
N PHE A 14 2.09 -2.44 0.53
CA PHE A 14 1.68 -1.14 -0.01
C PHE A 14 1.73 -1.16 -1.54
N LEU A 15 0.63 -0.81 -2.19
CA LEU A 15 0.58 -0.52 -3.61
C LEU A 15 0.25 0.95 -3.82
N TYR A 16 1.22 1.72 -4.27
CA TYR A 16 1.03 3.08 -4.79
C TYR A 16 1.41 3.09 -6.27
N SER A 17 1.00 4.12 -7.01
CA SER A 17 1.10 4.07 -8.46
C SER A 17 2.54 4.16 -8.97
N GLY A 18 2.96 3.16 -9.76
CA GLY A 18 4.17 3.21 -10.59
C GLY A 18 3.93 3.68 -12.02
N ASN A 19 2.71 4.13 -12.36
CA ASN A 19 2.36 4.54 -13.71
C ASN A 19 3.01 5.89 -14.07
N LEU A 20 3.74 5.93 -15.19
CA LEU A 20 4.47 7.14 -15.62
C LEU A 20 3.57 8.30 -16.05
N ASN A 21 2.30 8.04 -16.35
CA ASN A 21 1.30 9.08 -16.61
C ASN A 21 0.81 9.76 -15.33
N VAL A 22 1.09 9.20 -14.15
CA VAL A 22 0.91 9.92 -12.88
C VAL A 22 2.11 10.86 -12.69
N PRO A 23 1.88 12.17 -12.44
CA PRO A 23 2.94 13.13 -12.20
C PRO A 23 3.96 12.61 -11.17
N SER A 24 5.27 12.76 -11.48
CA SER A 24 6.35 12.28 -10.60
C SER A 24 6.21 12.83 -9.18
N LYS A 25 5.86 14.12 -9.05
CA LYS A 25 5.59 14.78 -7.76
C LYS A 25 4.56 14.01 -6.93
N ILE A 26 3.46 13.54 -7.53
CA ILE A 26 2.42 12.76 -6.82
C ILE A 26 2.95 11.39 -6.41
N ARG A 27 3.67 10.70 -7.31
CA ARG A 27 4.23 9.36 -7.02
C ARG A 27 5.24 9.40 -5.88
N GLU A 28 6.20 10.31 -5.98
CA GLU A 28 7.27 10.50 -4.99
C GLU A 28 6.70 10.98 -3.65
N PHE A 29 5.73 11.89 -3.68
CA PHE A 29 5.09 12.40 -2.47
C PHE A 29 4.24 11.34 -1.77
N THR A 30 3.48 10.52 -2.52
CA THR A 30 2.72 9.39 -1.95
C THR A 30 3.67 8.42 -1.24
N GLN A 31 4.80 8.09 -1.86
CA GLN A 31 5.78 7.18 -1.26
C GLN A 31 6.43 7.80 -0.01
N SER A 32 6.97 9.02 -0.12
CA SER A 32 7.78 9.64 0.93
C SER A 32 6.96 10.16 2.11
N ALA A 33 5.80 10.79 1.87
CA ALA A 33 5.00 11.44 2.91
C ALA A 33 3.93 10.53 3.53
N PHE A 34 3.56 9.42 2.89
CA PHE A 34 2.51 8.52 3.39
C PHE A 34 3.00 7.10 3.62
N VAL A 35 3.59 6.45 2.60
CA VAL A 35 4.01 5.05 2.71
C VAL A 35 5.17 4.90 3.71
N GLN A 36 6.21 5.73 3.60
CA GLN A 36 7.39 5.62 4.48
C GLN A 36 7.07 5.84 5.98
N PRO A 37 6.28 6.86 6.38
CA PRO A 37 5.85 7.00 7.77
C PRO A 37 5.06 5.78 8.27
N ALA A 38 4.16 5.23 7.45
CA ALA A 38 3.41 4.04 7.82
C ALA A 38 4.32 2.82 8.01
N VAL A 39 5.34 2.66 7.16
CA VAL A 39 6.38 1.63 7.31
C VAL A 39 7.16 1.82 8.61
N GLN A 40 7.53 3.05 8.97
CA GLN A 40 8.23 3.35 10.22
C GLN A 40 7.38 3.00 11.46
N VAL A 41 6.09 3.34 11.44
CA VAL A 41 5.14 2.97 12.51
C VAL A 41 5.04 1.45 12.63
N LEU A 42 4.89 0.71 11.52
CA LEU A 42 4.84 -0.75 11.54
C LEU A 42 6.14 -1.36 12.11
N ASN A 43 7.30 -0.85 11.70
CA ASN A 43 8.61 -1.30 12.17
C ASN A 43 8.76 -1.09 13.69
N HIS A 44 8.29 0.03 14.23
CA HIS A 44 8.28 0.28 15.69
C HIS A 44 7.54 -0.84 16.45
N PHE A 45 6.43 -1.33 15.90
CA PHE A 45 5.66 -2.45 16.46
C PHE A 45 6.15 -3.84 16.03
N LYS A 46 7.30 -3.93 15.34
CA LYS A 46 7.89 -5.17 14.81
C LYS A 46 6.94 -5.90 13.84
N TYR A 47 6.24 -5.13 13.01
CA TYR A 47 5.36 -5.62 11.94
C TYR A 47 6.09 -5.53 10.61
N ASN A 48 6.07 -6.63 9.86
CA ASN A 48 6.77 -6.71 8.59
C ASN A 48 5.93 -6.05 7.50
N SER A 49 6.56 -5.22 6.68
CA SER A 49 5.92 -4.60 5.53
C SER A 49 6.76 -4.73 4.26
N HIS A 50 6.11 -4.61 3.11
CA HIS A 50 6.75 -4.67 1.81
C HIS A 50 5.94 -3.90 0.76
N ASP A 51 6.53 -3.64 -0.40
CA ASP A 51 5.75 -3.27 -1.57
C ASP A 51 4.84 -4.42 -1.98
N TYR A 52 3.65 -4.10 -2.45
CA TYR A 52 2.70 -5.08 -2.94
C TYR A 52 3.30 -5.90 -4.06
N PHE A 53 3.12 -7.21 -3.98
CA PHE A 53 3.36 -8.11 -5.10
C PHE A 53 2.23 -9.11 -5.20
N SER A 54 2.04 -9.61 -6.41
CA SER A 54 1.12 -10.70 -6.72
C SER A 54 1.87 -11.83 -7.39
N THR A 55 1.34 -13.04 -7.28
CA THR A 55 1.84 -14.20 -8.01
C THR A 55 0.91 -14.54 -9.15
N GLN A 56 1.48 -14.96 -10.28
CA GLN A 56 0.73 -15.51 -11.40
C GLN A 56 1.40 -16.80 -11.87
N LYS A 57 0.60 -17.80 -12.22
CA LYS A 57 1.10 -19.00 -12.87
C LYS A 57 1.14 -18.79 -14.38
N VAL A 58 2.33 -18.80 -14.97
CA VAL A 58 2.57 -18.59 -16.40
C VAL A 58 3.34 -19.79 -16.93
N HIS A 59 2.75 -20.56 -17.83
CA HIS A 59 3.35 -21.78 -18.40
C HIS A 59 3.88 -22.79 -17.36
N GLY A 60 3.22 -22.89 -16.20
CA GLY A 60 3.63 -23.81 -15.13
C GLY A 60 4.55 -23.19 -14.08
N GLU A 61 5.17 -22.05 -14.39
CA GLU A 61 6.06 -21.32 -13.48
C GLU A 61 5.29 -20.32 -12.63
N VAL A 62 5.74 -20.12 -11.38
CA VAL A 62 5.23 -19.06 -10.50
C VAL A 62 6.05 -17.81 -10.73
N GLN A 63 5.42 -16.76 -11.28
CA GLN A 63 6.04 -15.46 -11.49
C GLN A 63 5.52 -14.46 -10.46
N PHE A 64 6.43 -13.66 -9.91
CA PHE A 64 6.11 -12.57 -8.98
C PHE A 64 6.07 -11.25 -9.74
N LYS A 65 4.97 -10.51 -9.58
CA LYS A 65 4.78 -9.16 -10.12
C LYS A 65 4.71 -8.17 -8.97
N GLN A 66 5.75 -7.36 -8.79
CA GLN A 66 5.80 -6.30 -7.79
C GLN A 66 5.21 -5.00 -8.34
N GLY A 67 4.40 -4.34 -7.52
CA GLY A 67 3.72 -3.10 -7.86
C GLY A 67 2.64 -3.26 -8.93
N SER A 68 2.16 -2.12 -9.41
CA SER A 68 1.28 -2.02 -10.56
C SER A 68 1.49 -0.66 -11.21
N ASN A 69 1.63 -0.67 -12.53
CA ASN A 69 1.51 0.51 -13.38
C ASN A 69 0.19 0.51 -14.16
N ASN A 70 -0.68 -0.48 -13.95
CA ASN A 70 -1.93 -0.60 -14.68
C ASN A 70 -2.98 0.38 -14.12
N SER A 71 -3.57 1.19 -15.01
CA SER A 71 -4.62 2.16 -14.69
C SER A 71 -5.88 1.52 -14.10
N ARG A 72 -6.13 0.23 -14.34
CA ARG A 72 -7.26 -0.50 -13.74
C ARG A 72 -7.14 -0.74 -12.23
N SER A 73 -5.96 -0.60 -11.65
CA SER A 73 -5.84 -0.66 -10.19
C SER A 73 -6.39 0.62 -9.56
N SER A 74 -7.26 0.51 -8.55
CA SER A 74 -7.89 1.69 -7.94
C SER A 74 -6.86 2.71 -7.43
N ALA A 75 -5.74 2.25 -6.87
CA ALA A 75 -4.64 3.11 -6.44
C ALA A 75 -4.06 3.96 -7.59
N THR A 76 -3.86 3.36 -8.76
CA THR A 76 -3.39 4.10 -9.95
C THR A 76 -4.50 4.95 -10.56
N SER A 77 -5.73 4.43 -10.64
CA SER A 77 -6.86 5.15 -11.21
C SER A 77 -7.14 6.45 -10.46
N PHE A 78 -7.11 6.42 -9.12
CA PHE A 78 -7.28 7.64 -8.33
C PHE A 78 -6.07 8.55 -8.43
N ALA A 79 -4.85 8.02 -8.46
CA ALA A 79 -3.65 8.83 -8.64
C ALA A 79 -3.64 9.59 -9.99
N LEU A 80 -4.16 8.98 -11.06
CA LEU A 80 -4.35 9.63 -12.36
C LEU A 80 -5.38 10.77 -12.31
N SER A 81 -6.33 10.72 -11.38
CA SER A 81 -7.31 11.77 -11.11
C SER A 81 -6.82 12.80 -10.08
N ASN A 82 -5.49 13.03 -10.01
CA ASN A 82 -4.86 14.00 -9.11
C ASN A 82 -5.18 13.73 -7.62
N CYS A 83 -4.96 12.49 -7.16
CA CYS A 83 -5.21 12.09 -5.78
C CYS A 83 -3.99 11.37 -5.16
N ILE A 84 -3.79 11.53 -3.85
CA ILE A 84 -2.89 10.65 -3.10
C ILE A 84 -3.63 9.34 -2.85
N SER A 85 -3.13 8.24 -3.40
CA SER A 85 -3.82 6.96 -3.33
C SER A 85 -2.88 5.78 -3.20
N SER A 86 -3.22 4.88 -2.28
CA SER A 86 -2.53 3.62 -2.03
C SER A 86 -3.56 2.52 -1.77
N LEU A 87 -3.29 1.31 -2.27
CA LEU A 87 -3.93 0.08 -1.81
C LEU A 87 -3.08 -0.51 -0.70
N ILE A 88 -3.75 -0.90 0.39
CA ILE A 88 -3.13 -1.50 1.58
C ILE A 88 -3.61 -2.94 1.68
N GLU A 89 -2.70 -3.88 1.47
CA GLU A 89 -2.98 -5.31 1.59
C GLU A 89 -2.60 -5.79 3.00
N ILE A 90 -3.59 -6.09 3.84
CA ILE A 90 -3.36 -6.71 5.15
C ILE A 90 -3.41 -8.23 4.97
N ARG A 91 -2.45 -8.98 5.51
CA ARG A 91 -2.50 -10.46 5.44
C ARG A 91 -3.85 -10.97 5.93
N GLY A 92 -4.43 -12.00 5.31
CA GLY A 92 -5.73 -12.48 5.78
C GLY A 92 -6.41 -13.56 4.95
N VAL A 93 -6.06 -13.69 3.68
CA VAL A 93 -6.67 -14.69 2.79
C VAL A 93 -6.34 -16.09 3.30
N GLY A 94 -7.38 -16.91 3.51
CA GLY A 94 -7.26 -18.32 3.85
C GLY A 94 -6.79 -18.65 5.27
N ILE A 95 -6.57 -17.68 6.16
CA ILE A 95 -6.03 -17.93 7.53
C ILE A 95 -7.06 -17.82 8.66
N GLY A 96 -8.35 -17.64 8.35
CA GLY A 96 -9.44 -17.60 9.35
C GLY A 96 -9.23 -16.52 10.41
N LYS A 97 -9.33 -16.87 11.70
CA LYS A 97 -9.09 -15.96 12.85
C LYS A 97 -7.62 -15.86 13.27
N THR A 98 -6.72 -16.59 12.63
CA THR A 98 -5.30 -16.55 12.94
C THR A 98 -4.79 -15.11 12.89
N SER A 99 -4.05 -14.71 13.92
CA SER A 99 -3.46 -13.37 14.06
C SER A 99 -4.44 -12.19 13.97
N PHE A 100 -5.75 -12.40 14.22
CA PHE A 100 -6.78 -11.37 14.08
C PHE A 100 -6.41 -10.04 14.77
N LYS A 101 -5.98 -10.07 16.04
CA LYS A 101 -5.55 -8.88 16.78
C LYS A 101 -4.42 -8.12 16.06
N ARG A 102 -3.42 -8.84 15.53
CA ARG A 102 -2.29 -8.25 14.80
C ARG A 102 -2.73 -7.62 13.48
N ARG A 103 -3.68 -8.24 12.76
CA ARG A 103 -4.25 -7.70 11.51
C ARG A 103 -5.08 -6.44 11.74
N VAL A 104 -5.92 -6.45 12.76
CA VAL A 104 -6.71 -5.27 13.14
C VAL A 104 -5.77 -4.15 13.58
N HIS A 105 -4.75 -4.47 14.38
CA HIS A 105 -3.79 -3.47 14.83
C HIS A 105 -2.94 -2.91 13.69
N SER A 106 -2.45 -3.73 12.75
CA SER A 106 -1.70 -3.24 11.60
C SER A 106 -2.54 -2.33 10.70
N ALA A 107 -3.81 -2.69 10.45
CA ALA A 107 -4.74 -1.83 9.72
C ALA A 107 -4.97 -0.49 10.43
N TYR A 108 -5.17 -0.51 11.76
CA TYR A 108 -5.32 0.69 12.58
C TYR A 108 -4.09 1.59 12.48
N LEU A 109 -2.89 1.04 12.66
CA LEU A 109 -1.63 1.79 12.62
C LEU A 109 -1.42 2.48 11.27
N VAL A 110 -1.65 1.75 10.17
CA VAL A 110 -1.51 2.33 8.81
C VAL A 110 -2.55 3.42 8.58
N SER A 111 -3.80 3.20 8.99
CA SER A 111 -4.88 4.19 8.83
C SER A 111 -4.57 5.47 9.60
N MET A 112 -4.14 5.34 10.86
CA MET A 112 -3.75 6.50 11.68
C MET A 112 -2.54 7.22 11.08
N SER A 113 -1.52 6.48 10.62
CA SER A 113 -0.37 7.09 9.97
C SER A 113 -0.77 7.89 8.73
N TYR A 114 -1.67 7.38 7.90
CA TYR A 114 -2.14 8.09 6.70
C TYR A 114 -2.95 9.34 7.05
N LEU A 115 -3.81 9.27 8.06
CA LEU A 115 -4.58 10.43 8.54
C LEU A 115 -3.66 11.51 9.11
N THR A 116 -2.67 11.12 9.92
CA THR A 116 -1.67 12.04 10.47
C THR A 116 -0.83 12.65 9.36
N SER A 117 -0.32 11.85 8.42
CA SER A 117 0.41 12.34 7.24
C SER A 117 -0.41 13.36 6.43
N ALA A 118 -1.71 13.10 6.23
CA ALA A 118 -2.58 14.05 5.52
C ALA A 118 -2.71 15.38 6.27
N TYR A 119 -2.89 15.34 7.59
CA TYR A 119 -2.98 16.54 8.42
C TYR A 119 -1.67 17.34 8.46
N GLU A 120 -0.55 16.66 8.69
CA GLU A 120 0.77 17.28 8.79
C GLU A 120 1.19 17.92 7.47
N ASN A 121 0.86 17.29 6.34
CA ASN A 121 1.23 17.76 5.02
C ASN A 121 0.12 18.58 4.31
N ARG A 122 -0.91 19.02 5.04
CA ARG A 122 -2.12 19.63 4.45
C ARG A 122 -1.86 20.80 3.50
N TYR A 123 -0.90 21.68 3.81
CA TYR A 123 -0.59 22.81 2.95
C TYR A 123 0.06 22.38 1.63
N THR A 124 1.03 21.47 1.71
CA THR A 124 1.68 20.87 0.53
C THR A 124 0.66 20.11 -0.33
N LEU A 125 -0.27 19.39 0.31
CA LEU A 125 -1.37 18.72 -0.38
C LEU A 125 -2.26 19.71 -1.13
N PHE A 126 -2.72 20.77 -0.46
CA PHE A 126 -3.51 21.79 -1.13
C PHE A 126 -2.73 22.39 -2.30
N GLU A 127 -1.49 22.83 -2.10
CA GLU A 127 -0.67 23.37 -3.18
C GLU A 127 -0.52 22.38 -4.35
N MET A 128 -0.18 21.12 -4.08
CA MET A 128 0.01 20.10 -5.11
C MET A 128 -1.26 19.78 -5.90
N LEU A 129 -2.42 19.77 -5.23
CA LEU A 129 -3.68 19.35 -5.83
C LEU A 129 -4.49 20.53 -6.40
N SER A 130 -4.15 21.78 -6.03
CA SER A 130 -4.88 22.99 -6.47
C SER A 130 -4.53 23.44 -7.89
N PHE A 131 -3.36 23.07 -8.42
CA PHE A 131 -2.94 23.49 -9.76
C PHE A 131 -3.37 22.45 -10.80
N GLN A 132 -4.62 22.58 -11.26
CA GLN A 132 -5.09 22.16 -12.58
C GLN A 132 -6.06 23.19 -13.15
#